data_AF-A0AAE9ZC25-F1
#
_entry.id   AF-A0AAE9ZC25-F1
#
_cell.length_a   1.000
_cell.length_b   1.000
_cell.length_c   1.000
_cell.angle_alpha   90.00
_cell.angle_beta   90.00
_cell.angle_gamma   90.00
#
_symmetry.space_group_name_H-M   'P 1'
#
loop_
_entity.id
_entity.type
_entity.pdbx_description
1 polymer ?
#
loop_
_entity_poly.entity_id
_entity_poly.type
_entity_poly.pdbx_seq_one_letter_code
_entity_poly.pdbx_strand_id
1 'polypeptide(L)'
;MKQKLIDFISAAWLAAGSKILRTVAADFPNMPRSAAALDRLNIVLQNRTYYRPFITREDLRAPLRDARNLPGVTLDIDAQMALLAALEPFMGEIADLPVTPPDDLSFGYYNGCYGPGDAEILYGMIRKLKPKRIIEIGSGHSTKLAVKALKANGGGGHTCIEPYEAPWLDRLGVETVRKKAESLDPAYFDQLSEGDILFIDSSHIIRPQGDVLFEYLEVLPALAPGVIVHVHDIFTPFDYHEDWIIDRGLLWNEQYLLEALLSGGGFDIMLSANWLSRTRTDEMAAILPGFANHLDAEPSSFWVRKKG
;
A
#
# COMPACT_ATOMS: atom_id res chain seq x y z
N MET A 1 0.78 -30.75 -9.33
CA MET A 1 0.04 -31.69 -10.19
C MET A 1 -1.46 -31.37 -10.27
N LYS A 2 -2.14 -31.12 -9.15
CA LYS A 2 -3.58 -30.80 -9.09
C LYS A 2 -3.99 -29.52 -9.86
N GLN A 3 -3.26 -28.41 -9.70
CA GLN A 3 -3.56 -27.15 -10.42
C GLN A 3 -3.43 -27.28 -11.94
N LYS A 4 -2.37 -27.92 -12.44
CA LYS A 4 -2.17 -28.16 -13.88
C LYS A 4 -3.31 -28.98 -14.50
N LEU A 5 -3.83 -29.96 -13.76
CA LEU A 5 -4.98 -30.76 -14.21
C LEU A 5 -6.28 -29.93 -14.22
N ILE A 6 -6.51 -29.13 -13.18
CA ILE A 6 -7.67 -28.22 -13.11
C ILE A 6 -7.62 -27.22 -14.27
N ASP A 7 -6.47 -26.61 -14.51
CA ASP A 7 -6.27 -25.67 -15.61
C ASP A 7 -6.56 -26.32 -16.97
N PHE A 8 -5.98 -27.50 -17.23
CA PHE A 8 -6.21 -28.24 -18.47
C PHE A 8 -7.69 -28.56 -18.71
N ILE A 9 -8.40 -29.04 -17.69
CA ILE A 9 -9.84 -29.32 -17.77
C ILE A 9 -10.65 -28.03 -17.97
N SER A 10 -10.30 -26.97 -17.24
CA SER A 10 -11.00 -25.68 -17.30
C SER A 10 -10.84 -25.03 -18.67
N ALA A 11 -9.64 -25.09 -19.26
CA ALA A 11 -9.36 -24.57 -20.60
C ALA A 11 -10.24 -25.23 -21.67
N ALA A 12 -10.46 -26.55 -21.58
CA ALA A 12 -11.33 -27.26 -22.52
C ALA A 12 -12.80 -26.77 -22.43
N TRP A 13 -13.31 -26.57 -21.21
CA TRP A 13 -14.66 -26.03 -20.98
C TRP A 13 -14.79 -24.58 -21.45
N LEU A 14 -13.81 -23.73 -21.14
CA LEU A 14 -13.78 -22.33 -21.59
C LEU A 14 -13.72 -22.24 -23.12
N ALA A 15 -12.93 -23.10 -23.77
CA ALA A 15 -12.87 -23.15 -25.23
C ALA A 15 -14.20 -23.56 -25.85
N ALA A 16 -14.86 -24.59 -25.32
CA ALA A 16 -16.17 -25.04 -25.77
C ALA A 16 -17.26 -23.95 -25.57
N GLY A 17 -17.20 -23.22 -24.45
CA GLY A 17 -18.13 -22.13 -24.13
C GLY A 17 -17.77 -20.76 -24.71
N SER A 18 -16.62 -20.62 -25.38
CA SER A 18 -16.01 -19.32 -25.71
C SER A 18 -16.90 -18.38 -26.52
N LYS A 19 -17.68 -18.89 -27.48
CA LYS A 19 -18.65 -18.08 -28.25
C LYS A 19 -19.78 -17.55 -27.39
N ILE A 20 -20.28 -18.36 -26.46
CA ILE A 20 -21.31 -17.95 -25.50
C ILE A 20 -20.74 -16.91 -24.55
N LEU A 21 -19.57 -17.17 -23.96
CA LEU A 21 -18.88 -16.24 -23.08
C LEU A 21 -18.64 -14.89 -23.76
N ARG A 22 -18.17 -14.89 -25.01
CA ARG A 22 -17.97 -13.65 -25.79
C ARG A 22 -19.28 -12.90 -26.01
N THR A 23 -20.37 -13.61 -26.33
CA THR A 23 -21.68 -13.00 -26.55
C THR A 23 -22.23 -12.39 -25.25
N VAL A 24 -22.14 -13.13 -24.14
CA VAL A 24 -22.57 -12.66 -22.82
C VAL A 24 -21.72 -11.47 -22.35
N ALA A 25 -20.40 -11.50 -22.56
CA ALA A 25 -19.51 -10.40 -22.20
C ALA A 25 -19.75 -9.13 -23.04
N ALA A 26 -20.08 -9.28 -24.33
CA ALA A 26 -20.31 -8.16 -25.23
C ALA A 26 -21.64 -7.43 -24.96
N ASP A 27 -22.66 -8.17 -24.53
CA ASP A 27 -24.01 -7.64 -24.29
C ASP A 27 -24.44 -7.77 -22.82
N PHE A 28 -23.46 -7.81 -21.90
CA PHE A 28 -23.70 -8.05 -20.48
C PHE A 28 -24.78 -7.17 -19.84
N PRO A 29 -24.88 -5.86 -20.16
CA PRO A 29 -25.95 -5.00 -19.66
C PRO A 29 -27.36 -5.48 -20.01
N ASN A 30 -27.53 -6.22 -21.11
CA ASN A 30 -28.82 -6.75 -21.57
C ASN A 30 -29.03 -8.23 -21.21
N MET A 31 -28.19 -8.81 -20.35
CA MET A 31 -28.20 -10.24 -19.99
C MET A 31 -28.53 -10.45 -18.49
N PRO A 32 -29.71 -10.03 -17.98
CA PRO A 32 -29.98 -9.98 -16.54
C PRO A 32 -29.94 -11.36 -15.85
N ARG A 33 -30.32 -12.43 -16.56
CA ARG A 33 -30.25 -13.80 -16.00
C ARG A 33 -28.80 -14.28 -15.84
N SER A 34 -27.95 -13.96 -16.81
CA SER A 34 -26.53 -14.30 -16.76
C SER A 34 -25.80 -13.47 -15.71
N ALA A 35 -26.11 -12.17 -15.62
CA ALA A 35 -25.59 -11.29 -14.59
C ALA A 35 -25.94 -11.81 -13.19
N ALA A 36 -27.23 -12.08 -12.92
CA ALA A 36 -27.66 -12.62 -11.63
C ALA A 36 -27.01 -13.97 -11.28
N ALA A 37 -26.71 -14.81 -12.28
CA ALA A 37 -26.01 -16.08 -12.06
C ALA A 37 -24.54 -15.87 -11.67
N LEU A 38 -23.86 -14.90 -12.29
CA LEU A 38 -22.46 -14.58 -12.03
C LEU A 38 -22.28 -13.77 -10.75
N ASP A 39 -23.22 -12.88 -10.42
CA ASP A 39 -23.22 -12.12 -9.16
C ASP A 39 -23.26 -13.04 -7.94
N ARG A 40 -24.03 -14.14 -7.99
CA ARG A 40 -24.05 -15.16 -6.92
C ARG A 40 -22.71 -15.86 -6.72
N LEU A 41 -21.83 -15.80 -7.72
CA LEU A 41 -20.49 -16.36 -7.69
C LEU A 41 -19.41 -15.29 -7.43
N ASN A 42 -19.80 -14.02 -7.27
CA ASN A 42 -18.90 -12.87 -7.25
C ASN A 42 -17.97 -12.80 -8.49
N ILE A 43 -18.51 -13.12 -9.66
CA ILE A 43 -17.77 -13.09 -10.92
C ILE A 43 -18.32 -11.96 -11.79
N VAL A 44 -17.41 -11.17 -12.37
CA VAL A 44 -17.74 -10.21 -13.41
C VAL A 44 -17.16 -10.72 -14.73
N LEU A 45 -18.01 -10.91 -15.74
CA LEU A 45 -17.59 -11.29 -17.08
C LEU A 45 -17.61 -10.06 -17.99
N GLN A 46 -16.43 -9.61 -18.42
CA GLN A 46 -16.28 -8.46 -19.31
C GLN A 46 -15.35 -8.76 -20.48
N ASN A 47 -15.60 -8.05 -21.58
CA ASN A 47 -14.68 -8.04 -22.70
C ASN A 47 -13.49 -7.12 -22.41
N ARG A 48 -12.34 -7.46 -22.98
CA ARG A 48 -11.16 -6.57 -22.98
C ARG A 48 -11.35 -5.57 -24.11
N THR A 49 -11.68 -4.34 -23.77
CA THR A 49 -11.87 -3.23 -24.72
C THR A 49 -11.23 -1.98 -24.16
N TYR A 50 -11.00 -1.00 -25.03
CA TYR A 50 -10.41 0.30 -24.68
C TYR A 50 -11.10 1.00 -23.49
N TYR A 51 -12.40 0.81 -23.30
CA TYR A 51 -13.18 1.46 -22.23
C TYR A 51 -13.16 0.72 -20.90
N ARG A 52 -12.34 -0.34 -20.78
CA ARG A 52 -12.22 -1.16 -19.56
C ARG A 52 -10.80 -1.05 -19.00
N PRO A 53 -10.63 -1.14 -17.68
CA PRO A 53 -9.34 -0.88 -17.02
C PRO A 53 -8.33 -2.04 -17.14
N PHE A 54 -8.63 -3.09 -17.92
CA PHE A 54 -7.74 -4.25 -18.05
C PHE A 54 -6.51 -3.88 -18.87
N ILE A 55 -5.33 -4.22 -18.36
CA ILE A 55 -4.04 -3.96 -19.00
C ILE A 55 -3.50 -5.27 -19.57
N THR A 56 -3.02 -5.25 -20.81
CA THR A 56 -2.24 -6.35 -21.39
C THR A 56 -0.81 -5.92 -21.70
N ARG A 57 0.06 -6.89 -22.02
CA ARG A 57 1.47 -6.62 -22.34
C ARG A 57 1.62 -5.67 -23.53
N GLU A 58 0.66 -5.69 -24.45
CA GLU A 58 0.61 -4.83 -25.64
C GLU A 58 0.27 -3.36 -25.32
N ASP A 59 -0.36 -3.10 -24.16
CA ASP A 59 -0.66 -1.73 -23.72
C ASP A 59 0.57 -1.01 -23.13
N LEU A 60 1.58 -1.78 -22.69
CA LEU A 60 2.78 -1.26 -22.06
C LEU A 60 3.77 -0.72 -23.10
N ARG A 61 4.20 0.54 -22.90
CA ARG A 61 5.07 1.25 -23.86
C ARG A 61 6.55 1.26 -23.48
N ALA A 62 6.86 0.91 -22.24
CA ALA A 62 8.20 0.85 -21.68
C ALA A 62 8.24 -0.22 -20.56
N PRO A 63 9.43 -0.73 -20.19
CA PRO A 63 9.57 -1.61 -19.03
C PRO A 63 9.07 -0.93 -17.74
N LEU A 64 8.25 -1.63 -16.96
CA LEU A 64 7.68 -1.11 -15.69
C LEU A 64 8.74 -0.82 -14.62
N ARG A 65 9.92 -1.44 -14.75
CA ARG A 65 11.08 -1.24 -13.88
C ARG A 65 11.88 0.01 -14.22
N ASP A 66 11.60 0.68 -15.32
CA ASP A 66 12.28 1.93 -15.70
C ASP A 66 11.61 3.11 -15.00
N ALA A 67 12.41 4.08 -14.54
CA ALA A 67 11.87 5.26 -13.88
C ALA A 67 11.02 6.07 -14.87
N ARG A 68 9.78 6.41 -14.48
CA ARG A 68 8.93 7.31 -15.26
C ARG A 68 9.38 8.76 -15.12
N ASN A 69 9.17 9.54 -16.17
CA ASN A 69 9.40 10.98 -16.15
C ASN A 69 8.21 11.70 -15.50
N LEU A 70 8.35 12.12 -14.24
CA LEU A 70 7.31 12.78 -13.46
C LEU A 70 7.73 14.24 -13.14
N PRO A 71 7.59 15.20 -14.07
CA PRO A 71 8.12 16.55 -13.91
C PRO A 71 7.51 17.34 -12.75
N GLY A 72 6.33 16.95 -12.25
CA GLY A 72 5.68 17.55 -11.08
C GLY A 72 6.12 16.96 -9.74
N VAL A 73 6.89 15.86 -9.74
CA VAL A 73 7.29 15.12 -8.53
C VAL A 73 8.79 15.26 -8.35
N THR A 74 9.21 15.95 -7.28
CA THR A 74 10.63 16.12 -6.95
C THR A 74 11.05 15.15 -5.85
N LEU A 75 11.83 14.13 -6.21
CA LEU A 75 12.44 13.19 -5.27
C LEU A 75 13.86 13.65 -4.93
N ASP A 76 13.99 14.52 -3.92
CA ASP A 76 15.30 14.98 -3.44
C ASP A 76 16.03 13.84 -2.72
N ILE A 77 16.90 13.15 -3.47
CA ILE A 77 17.58 11.95 -3.00
C ILE A 77 18.51 12.23 -1.81
N ASP A 78 19.16 13.39 -1.78
CA ASP A 78 20.11 13.74 -0.71
C ASP A 78 19.35 14.04 0.58
N ALA A 79 18.22 14.75 0.50
CA ALA A 79 17.36 14.98 1.65
C ALA A 79 16.74 13.68 2.18
N GLN A 80 16.31 12.77 1.29
CA GLN A 80 15.76 11.47 1.67
C GLN A 80 16.81 10.58 2.34
N MET A 81 18.04 10.55 1.82
CA MET A 81 19.16 9.82 2.45
C MET A 81 19.54 10.44 3.80
N ALA A 82 19.51 11.77 3.95
CA ALA A 82 19.74 12.42 5.23
C ALA A 82 18.67 12.07 6.26
N LEU A 83 17.40 11.98 5.84
CA LEU A 83 16.33 11.50 6.71
C LEU A 83 16.56 10.04 7.12
N LEU A 84 16.92 9.17 6.17
CA LEU A 84 17.18 7.76 6.41
C LEU A 84 18.34 7.56 7.39
N ALA A 85 19.46 8.26 7.20
CA ALA A 85 20.60 8.24 8.11
C ALA A 85 20.20 8.67 9.53
N ALA A 86 19.26 9.61 9.67
CA ALA A 86 18.75 10.01 10.97
C ALA A 86 17.86 8.96 11.66
N LEU A 87 17.56 7.83 10.99
CA LEU A 87 16.87 6.67 11.57
C LEU A 87 17.85 5.61 12.11
N GLU A 88 19.11 5.63 11.67
CA GLU A 88 20.17 4.67 12.06
C GLU A 88 20.24 4.40 13.58
N PRO A 89 20.14 5.42 14.47
CA PRO A 89 20.25 5.19 15.91
C PRO A 89 19.20 4.24 16.50
N PHE A 90 18.08 4.00 15.80
CA PHE A 90 17.00 3.13 16.26
C PHE A 90 17.11 1.68 15.78
N MET A 91 17.96 1.40 14.80
CA MET A 91 18.03 0.08 14.17
C MET A 91 18.50 -1.01 15.14
N GLY A 92 19.33 -0.64 16.12
CA GLY A 92 19.73 -1.54 17.20
C GLY A 92 18.58 -2.03 18.08
N GLU A 93 17.44 -1.31 18.14
CA GLU A 93 16.25 -1.70 18.91
C GLU A 93 15.41 -2.79 18.22
N ILE A 94 15.69 -3.06 16.94
CA ILE A 94 15.00 -4.03 16.08
C ILE A 94 15.96 -5.01 15.38
N ALA A 95 17.24 -5.03 15.78
CA ALA A 95 18.25 -5.91 15.21
C ALA A 95 17.96 -7.40 15.47
N ASP A 96 17.14 -7.70 16.48
CA ASP A 96 16.71 -9.03 16.91
C ASP A 96 15.32 -9.42 16.37
N LEU A 97 14.73 -8.64 15.45
CA LEU A 97 13.49 -9.03 14.80
C LEU A 97 13.66 -10.39 14.09
N PRO A 98 12.76 -11.35 14.33
CA PRO A 98 12.89 -12.68 13.76
C PRO A 98 12.62 -12.65 12.25
N VAL A 99 13.22 -13.59 11.52
CA VAL A 99 12.98 -13.74 10.09
C VAL A 99 11.52 -14.11 9.83
N THR A 100 10.93 -15.00 10.63
CA THR A 100 9.51 -15.38 10.53
C THR A 100 8.77 -15.01 11.83
N PRO A 101 7.49 -14.62 11.78
CA PRO A 101 6.72 -14.37 12.98
C PRO A 101 6.66 -15.62 13.88
N PRO A 102 7.13 -15.56 15.14
CA PRO A 102 7.12 -16.72 16.04
C PRO A 102 5.73 -17.01 16.60
N ASP A 103 4.84 -16.02 16.58
CA ASP A 103 3.46 -16.08 17.05
C ASP A 103 2.59 -15.01 16.36
N ASP A 104 1.30 -15.01 16.66
CA ASP A 104 0.32 -14.10 16.05
C ASP A 104 0.52 -12.62 16.39
N LEU A 105 1.21 -12.28 17.48
CA LEU A 105 1.35 -10.91 18.00
C LEU A 105 2.72 -10.30 17.67
N SER A 106 3.70 -11.16 17.43
CA SER A 106 5.06 -10.76 17.09
C SER A 106 5.22 -10.43 15.60
N PHE A 107 6.07 -9.45 15.31
CA PHE A 107 6.50 -9.15 13.95
C PHE A 107 7.64 -10.09 13.54
N GLY A 108 7.72 -10.41 12.26
CA GLY A 108 8.90 -11.00 11.62
C GLY A 108 8.95 -10.57 10.15
N TYR A 109 10.15 -10.48 9.57
CA TYR A 109 10.36 -9.90 8.24
C TYR A 109 9.61 -10.63 7.11
N TYR A 110 9.60 -11.96 7.13
CA TYR A 110 8.90 -12.81 6.17
C TYR A 110 7.49 -13.14 6.67
N ASN A 111 6.64 -12.11 6.64
CA ASN A 111 5.21 -12.22 6.93
C ASN A 111 4.32 -12.17 5.68
N GLY A 112 4.92 -11.95 4.50
CA GLY A 112 4.23 -11.94 3.20
C GLY A 112 3.51 -10.64 2.85
N CYS A 113 3.49 -9.64 3.73
CA CYS A 113 2.77 -8.38 3.53
C CYS A 113 3.65 -7.13 3.77
N TYR A 114 4.40 -7.07 4.88
CA TYR A 114 5.17 -5.88 5.29
C TYR A 114 6.63 -6.25 5.60
N GLY A 115 7.54 -5.98 4.67
CA GLY A 115 8.86 -6.60 4.60
C GLY A 115 10.05 -5.78 5.11
N PRO A 116 11.29 -6.27 4.87
CA PRO A 116 12.54 -5.54 5.10
C PRO A 116 12.58 -4.18 4.39
N GLY A 117 13.32 -3.21 4.94
CA GLY A 117 13.28 -1.83 4.47
C GLY A 117 12.06 -1.07 4.99
N ASP A 118 10.84 -1.50 4.63
CA ASP A 118 9.60 -0.87 5.09
C ASP A 118 9.41 -0.95 6.60
N ALA A 119 9.68 -2.12 7.18
CA ALA A 119 9.63 -2.35 8.62
C ALA A 119 10.55 -1.37 9.37
N GLU A 120 11.81 -1.31 8.96
CA GLU A 120 12.83 -0.52 9.64
C GLU A 120 12.56 0.97 9.49
N ILE A 121 12.14 1.41 8.30
CA ILE A 121 11.73 2.79 8.05
C ILE A 121 10.53 3.17 8.92
N LEU A 122 9.47 2.35 8.97
CA LEU A 122 8.29 2.62 9.81
C LEU A 122 8.67 2.76 11.29
N TYR A 123 9.45 1.80 11.80
CA TYR A 123 9.93 1.82 13.18
C TYR A 123 10.75 3.09 13.46
N GLY A 124 11.75 3.37 12.62
CA GLY A 124 12.61 4.55 12.74
C GLY A 124 11.82 5.86 12.67
N MET A 125 10.88 5.98 11.74
CA MET A 125 10.03 7.17 11.58
C MET A 125 9.21 7.43 12.85
N ILE A 126 8.54 6.41 13.39
CA ILE A 126 7.76 6.55 14.63
C ILE A 126 8.67 6.91 15.82
N ARG A 127 9.87 6.30 15.91
CA ARG A 127 10.84 6.60 16.97
C ARG A 127 11.41 8.01 16.90
N LYS A 128 11.66 8.51 15.69
CA LYS A 128 12.15 9.87 15.43
C LYS A 128 11.09 10.92 15.70
N LEU A 129 9.88 10.73 15.15
CA LEU A 129 8.80 11.71 15.18
C LEU A 129 8.09 11.77 16.53
N LYS A 130 8.01 10.64 17.25
CA LYS A 130 7.28 10.50 18.51
C LYS A 130 5.84 11.04 18.41
N PRO A 131 5.04 10.53 17.44
CA PRO A 131 3.69 11.03 17.22
C PRO A 131 2.84 10.86 18.48
N LYS A 132 1.92 11.79 18.75
CA LYS A 132 0.96 11.62 19.83
C LYS A 132 -0.13 10.65 19.40
N ARG A 133 -0.46 10.63 18.11
CA ARG A 133 -1.43 9.71 17.51
C ARG A 133 -0.96 9.17 16.17
N ILE A 134 -1.26 7.89 15.94
CA ILE A 134 -1.25 7.23 14.65
C ILE A 134 -2.69 6.81 14.34
N ILE A 135 -3.22 7.23 13.20
CA ILE A 135 -4.41 6.64 12.60
C ILE A 135 -3.95 5.78 11.43
N GLU A 136 -4.23 4.49 11.47
CA GLU A 136 -3.96 3.54 10.40
C GLU A 136 -5.27 3.21 9.69
N ILE A 137 -5.38 3.50 8.40
CA ILE A 137 -6.44 2.97 7.54
C ILE A 137 -5.93 1.62 7.04
N GLY A 138 -6.60 0.56 7.48
CA GLY A 138 -6.08 -0.81 7.45
C GLY A 138 -5.49 -1.24 8.80
N SER A 139 -5.09 -2.51 8.88
CA SER A 139 -4.29 -3.03 9.98
C SER A 139 -3.53 -4.30 9.56
N GLY A 140 -2.40 -4.57 10.20
CA GLY A 140 -1.60 -5.73 9.82
C GLY A 140 -0.27 -5.86 10.55
N HIS A 141 0.73 -6.36 9.84
CA HIS A 141 2.08 -6.50 10.38
C HIS A 141 2.73 -5.15 10.66
N SER A 142 2.41 -4.11 9.87
CA SER A 142 2.67 -2.70 10.15
C SER A 142 2.23 -2.32 11.57
N THR A 143 1.00 -2.69 11.95
CA THR A 143 0.41 -2.36 13.26
C THR A 143 1.24 -2.89 14.42
N LYS A 144 1.70 -4.14 14.34
CA LYS A 144 2.56 -4.76 15.38
C LYS A 144 3.84 -3.96 15.59
N LEU A 145 4.44 -3.49 14.49
CA LEU A 145 5.69 -2.75 14.52
C LEU A 145 5.50 -1.32 15.01
N ALA A 146 4.42 -0.67 14.60
CA ALA A 146 4.03 0.64 15.11
C ALA A 146 3.79 0.63 16.62
N VAL A 147 3.06 -0.39 17.13
CA VAL A 147 2.87 -0.59 18.58
C VAL A 147 4.21 -0.78 19.30
N LYS A 148 5.15 -1.55 18.74
CA LYS A 148 6.50 -1.72 19.31
C LYS A 148 7.24 -0.37 19.38
N ALA A 149 7.19 0.43 18.31
CA ALA A 149 7.84 1.74 18.25
C ALA A 149 7.23 2.76 19.23
N LEU A 150 5.89 2.81 19.34
CA LEU A 150 5.19 3.67 20.30
C LEU A 150 5.50 3.29 21.76
N LYS A 151 5.59 1.99 22.07
CA LYS A 151 6.03 1.52 23.39
C LYS A 151 7.45 1.98 23.70
N ALA A 152 8.37 1.91 22.73
CA ALA A 152 9.74 2.40 22.88
C ALA A 152 9.82 3.94 23.01
N ASN A 153 8.84 4.69 22.48
CA ASN A 153 8.69 6.12 22.74
C ASN A 153 8.19 6.44 24.15
N GLY A 154 7.66 5.45 24.89
CA GLY A 154 6.99 5.65 26.18
C GLY A 154 5.52 6.05 26.06
N GLY A 155 4.91 5.99 24.86
CA GLY A 155 3.50 6.28 24.66
C GLY A 155 3.14 6.80 23.25
N GLY A 156 1.84 7.05 23.07
CA GLY A 156 1.20 7.48 21.83
C GLY A 156 -0.04 6.63 21.55
N GLY A 157 -1.08 7.24 21.00
CA GLY A 157 -2.32 6.55 20.61
C GLY A 157 -2.17 5.89 19.24
N HIS A 158 -2.74 4.71 19.08
CA HIS A 158 -2.82 4.03 17.79
C HIS A 158 -4.24 3.53 17.57
N THR A 159 -4.85 4.04 16.51
CA THR A 159 -6.20 3.67 16.09
C THR A 159 -6.14 3.04 14.70
N CYS A 160 -6.72 1.86 14.53
CA CYS A 160 -6.85 1.16 13.24
C CYS A 160 -8.29 1.25 12.74
N ILE A 161 -8.49 1.68 11.49
CA ILE A 161 -9.78 1.68 10.80
C ILE A 161 -9.81 0.43 9.92
N GLU A 162 -10.42 -0.64 10.42
CA GLU A 162 -10.37 -1.96 9.80
C GLU A 162 -11.73 -2.69 9.93
N PRO A 163 -12.49 -2.83 8.82
CA PRO A 163 -13.73 -3.59 8.80
C PRO A 163 -13.54 -5.12 8.72
N TYR A 164 -12.35 -5.59 8.35
CA TYR A 164 -12.02 -7.00 8.11
C TYR A 164 -10.84 -7.48 8.98
N GLU A 165 -10.87 -7.14 10.26
CA GLU A 165 -9.73 -7.28 11.19
C GLU A 165 -9.22 -8.71 11.37
N ALA A 166 -7.92 -8.83 11.60
CA ALA A 166 -7.34 -10.07 12.06
C ALA A 166 -7.79 -10.35 13.52
N PRO A 167 -8.07 -11.62 13.90
CA PRO A 167 -8.56 -11.95 15.25
C PRO A 167 -7.61 -11.54 16.40
N TRP A 168 -6.37 -11.22 16.08
CA TRP A 168 -5.34 -10.84 17.05
C TRP A 168 -5.23 -9.34 17.29
N LEU A 169 -5.92 -8.49 16.51
CA LEU A 169 -5.74 -7.03 16.53
C LEU A 169 -6.03 -6.43 17.91
N ASP A 170 -7.18 -6.74 18.51
CA ASP A 170 -7.57 -6.23 19.84
C ASP A 170 -6.55 -6.61 20.94
N ARG A 171 -5.84 -7.74 20.78
CA ARG A 171 -4.83 -8.19 21.74
C ARG A 171 -3.56 -7.32 21.73
N LEU A 172 -3.38 -6.48 20.72
CA LEU A 172 -2.28 -5.51 20.66
C LEU A 172 -2.55 -4.25 21.51
N GLY A 173 -3.79 -4.04 21.95
CA GLY A 173 -4.19 -2.88 22.76
C GLY A 173 -4.32 -1.59 21.94
N VAL A 174 -4.54 -1.70 20.63
CA VAL A 174 -4.90 -0.58 19.75
C VAL A 174 -6.40 -0.31 19.81
N GLU A 175 -6.81 0.91 19.48
CA GLU A 175 -8.22 1.22 19.27
C GLU A 175 -8.64 0.75 17.87
N THR A 176 -9.76 0.04 17.73
CA THR A 176 -10.25 -0.42 16.42
C THR A 176 -11.59 0.19 16.04
N VAL A 177 -11.60 0.90 14.92
CA VAL A 177 -12.81 1.40 14.26
C VAL A 177 -13.24 0.40 13.19
N ARG A 178 -14.25 -0.40 13.51
CA ARG A 178 -14.77 -1.48 12.64
C ARG A 178 -15.73 -0.95 11.57
N LYS A 179 -15.24 -0.03 10.75
CA LYS A 179 -15.97 0.59 9.64
C LYS A 179 -15.04 0.73 8.45
N LYS A 180 -15.62 0.78 7.25
CA LYS A 180 -14.88 1.19 6.07
C LYS A 180 -14.49 2.66 6.19
N ALA A 181 -13.29 3.04 5.74
CA ALA A 181 -12.81 4.41 5.84
C ALA A 181 -13.78 5.40 5.19
N GLU A 182 -14.28 5.10 3.99
CA GLU A 182 -15.22 5.93 3.24
C GLU A 182 -16.61 6.09 3.88
N SER A 183 -16.87 5.43 5.01
CA SER A 183 -18.12 5.56 5.78
C SER A 183 -17.99 6.44 7.02
N LEU A 184 -16.79 6.95 7.29
CA LEU A 184 -16.54 7.92 8.36
C LEU A 184 -16.81 9.34 7.87
N ASP A 185 -17.10 10.24 8.81
CA ASP A 185 -17.07 11.68 8.54
C ASP A 185 -15.60 12.09 8.34
N PRO A 186 -15.22 12.81 7.26
CA PRO A 186 -13.87 13.34 7.08
C PRO A 186 -13.33 14.09 8.31
N ALA A 187 -14.21 14.76 9.08
CA ALA A 187 -13.84 15.47 10.31
C ALA A 187 -13.28 14.54 11.40
N TYR A 188 -13.46 13.22 11.28
CA TYR A 188 -12.78 12.25 12.15
C TYR A 188 -11.26 12.41 12.11
N PHE A 189 -10.69 12.81 10.97
CA PHE A 189 -9.25 12.97 10.78
C PHE A 189 -8.73 14.32 11.29
N ASP A 190 -9.60 15.28 11.63
CA ASP A 190 -9.24 16.58 12.24
C ASP A 190 -8.55 16.44 13.60
N GLN A 191 -8.63 15.24 14.19
CA GLN A 191 -7.89 14.94 15.40
C GLN A 191 -6.37 14.93 15.18
N LEU A 192 -5.88 14.64 13.96
CA LEU A 192 -4.46 14.64 13.63
C LEU A 192 -3.90 16.06 13.61
N SER A 193 -2.77 16.24 14.28
CA SER A 193 -2.06 17.50 14.39
C SER A 193 -0.61 17.39 13.88
N GLU A 194 0.12 18.50 13.86
CA GLU A 194 1.53 18.52 13.46
C GLU A 194 2.34 17.41 14.16
N GLY A 195 3.03 16.59 13.38
CA GLY A 195 3.84 15.47 13.85
C GLY A 195 3.08 14.16 14.12
N ASP A 196 1.75 14.16 14.08
CA ASP A 196 0.95 12.92 14.08
C ASP A 196 1.00 12.23 12.71
N ILE A 197 0.68 10.93 12.70
CA ILE A 197 0.79 10.09 11.50
C ILE A 197 -0.61 9.63 11.04
N LEU A 198 -0.90 9.84 9.77
CA LEU A 198 -1.90 9.08 9.01
C LEU A 198 -1.17 8.01 8.20
N PHE A 199 -1.45 6.74 8.48
CA PHE A 199 -0.93 5.59 7.74
C PHE A 199 -2.06 5.06 6.84
N ILE A 200 -1.80 4.92 5.54
CA ILE A 200 -2.76 4.48 4.52
C ILE A 200 -2.22 3.21 3.88
N ASP A 201 -2.95 2.11 4.09
CA ASP A 201 -2.80 0.85 3.37
C ASP A 201 -4.19 0.28 3.11
N SER A 202 -4.88 0.89 2.13
CA SER A 202 -6.30 0.68 1.84
C SER A 202 -6.49 -0.30 0.67
N SER A 203 -7.54 -0.14 -0.14
CA SER A 203 -7.80 -1.05 -1.25
C SER A 203 -6.90 -0.87 -2.47
N HIS A 204 -6.15 0.24 -2.56
CA HIS A 204 -5.30 0.62 -3.69
C HIS A 204 -6.05 0.82 -5.03
N ILE A 205 -7.39 0.78 -5.02
CA ILE A 205 -8.24 0.82 -6.22
C ILE A 205 -9.22 1.99 -6.15
N ILE A 206 -9.08 2.91 -7.12
CA ILE A 206 -10.04 3.97 -7.38
C ILE A 206 -11.37 3.37 -7.84
N ARG A 207 -12.42 3.66 -7.07
CA ARG A 207 -13.83 3.43 -7.42
C ARG A 207 -14.67 4.61 -6.94
N PRO A 208 -15.78 4.96 -7.62
CA PRO A 208 -16.72 5.95 -7.10
C PRO A 208 -17.14 5.59 -5.68
N GLN A 209 -17.07 6.57 -4.76
CA GLN A 209 -17.38 6.38 -3.34
C GLN A 209 -16.53 5.28 -2.68
N GLY A 210 -15.30 5.06 -3.14
CA GLY A 210 -14.32 4.19 -2.52
C GLY A 210 -13.43 4.91 -1.51
N ASP A 211 -12.73 4.11 -0.72
CA ASP A 211 -11.70 4.52 0.24
C ASP A 211 -10.63 5.42 -0.40
N VAL A 212 -10.00 5.00 -1.50
CA VAL A 212 -8.95 5.78 -2.17
C VAL A 212 -9.44 7.17 -2.60
N LEU A 213 -10.68 7.31 -3.10
CA LEU A 213 -11.18 8.64 -3.46
C LEU A 213 -11.52 9.48 -2.22
N PHE A 214 -12.11 8.87 -1.19
CA PHE A 214 -12.40 9.54 0.08
C PHE A 214 -11.10 10.05 0.74
N GLU A 215 -10.09 9.20 0.83
CA GLU A 215 -8.77 9.52 1.37
C GLU A 215 -8.15 10.72 0.64
N TYR A 216 -8.03 10.66 -0.68
CA TYR A 216 -7.28 11.66 -1.45
C TYR A 216 -8.04 12.95 -1.72
N LEU A 217 -9.38 12.91 -1.77
CA LEU A 217 -10.19 14.08 -2.13
C LEU A 217 -10.86 14.75 -0.92
N GLU A 218 -11.09 14.03 0.17
CA GLU A 218 -11.80 14.55 1.34
C GLU A 218 -10.89 14.62 2.57
N VAL A 219 -10.04 13.61 2.81
CA VAL A 219 -9.17 13.55 4.00
C VAL A 219 -7.87 14.32 3.81
N LEU A 220 -7.02 13.90 2.87
CA LEU A 220 -5.67 14.45 2.68
C LEU A 220 -5.64 15.98 2.50
N PRO A 221 -6.55 16.60 1.70
CA PRO A 221 -6.56 18.05 1.54
C PRO A 221 -6.93 18.82 2.80
N ALA A 222 -7.75 18.21 3.68
CA ALA A 222 -8.27 18.83 4.91
C ALA A 222 -7.33 18.68 6.12
N LEU A 223 -6.32 17.81 6.04
CA LEU A 223 -5.37 17.59 7.13
C LEU A 223 -4.69 18.89 7.58
N ALA A 224 -4.47 18.99 8.90
CA ALA A 224 -3.71 20.08 9.48
C ALA A 224 -2.27 20.13 8.91
N PRO A 225 -1.69 21.33 8.73
CA PRO A 225 -0.29 21.46 8.37
C PRO A 225 0.63 20.70 9.31
N GLY A 226 1.66 20.06 8.75
CA GLY A 226 2.64 19.30 9.51
C GLY A 226 2.22 17.86 9.89
N VAL A 227 0.99 17.43 9.58
CA VAL A 227 0.62 16.01 9.66
C VAL A 227 1.50 15.22 8.68
N ILE A 228 2.00 14.08 9.16
CA ILE A 228 2.81 13.15 8.37
C ILE A 228 1.88 12.08 7.80
N VAL A 229 2.00 11.81 6.51
CA VAL A 229 1.22 10.80 5.81
C VAL A 229 2.17 9.73 5.29
N HIS A 230 1.89 8.48 5.63
CA HIS A 230 2.51 7.30 5.08
C HIS A 230 1.51 6.62 4.16
N VAL A 231 1.89 6.38 2.91
CA VAL A 231 1.13 5.57 1.96
C VAL A 231 1.99 4.35 1.62
N HIS A 232 1.44 3.17 1.85
CA HIS A 232 2.13 1.90 1.56
C HIS A 232 1.84 1.42 0.14
N ASP A 233 2.62 0.45 -0.35
CA ASP A 233 2.54 -0.05 -1.73
C ASP A 233 2.71 1.01 -2.83
N ILE A 234 3.64 1.94 -2.60
CA ILE A 234 4.06 2.96 -3.56
C ILE A 234 5.50 2.72 -4.05
N PHE A 235 5.64 2.55 -5.36
CA PHE A 235 6.86 2.29 -6.10
C PHE A 235 7.36 3.52 -6.88
N THR A 236 6.73 4.68 -6.73
CA THR A 236 7.11 5.94 -7.40
C THR A 236 8.62 6.21 -7.28
N PRO A 237 9.34 6.43 -8.41
CA PRO A 237 8.82 6.81 -9.74
C PRO A 237 8.64 5.66 -10.73
N PHE A 238 8.70 4.41 -10.29
CA PHE A 238 8.49 3.23 -11.13
C PHE A 238 7.00 2.89 -11.24
N ASP A 239 6.62 1.98 -12.13
CA ASP A 239 5.27 1.40 -12.13
C ASP A 239 5.17 0.25 -11.11
N TYR A 240 3.94 -0.18 -10.83
CA TYR A 240 3.71 -1.43 -10.11
C TYR A 240 4.38 -2.62 -10.84
N HIS A 241 4.72 -3.66 -10.07
CA HIS A 241 5.38 -4.83 -10.62
C HIS A 241 4.61 -5.49 -11.77
N GLU A 242 5.35 -6.02 -12.74
CA GLU A 242 4.77 -6.66 -13.91
C GLU A 242 3.91 -7.89 -13.56
N ASP A 243 4.34 -8.69 -12.57
CA ASP A 243 3.57 -9.85 -12.12
C ASP A 243 2.26 -9.42 -11.44
N TRP A 244 2.22 -8.24 -10.79
CA TRP A 244 1.01 -7.69 -10.21
C TRP A 244 0.03 -7.25 -11.30
N ILE A 245 0.51 -6.49 -12.29
CA ILE A 245 -0.33 -5.96 -13.37
C ILE A 245 -0.78 -7.07 -14.33
N ILE A 246 0.14 -7.91 -14.81
CA ILE A 246 -0.10 -8.84 -15.91
C ILE A 246 -0.51 -10.23 -15.43
N ASP A 247 0.24 -10.81 -14.49
CA ASP A 247 0.05 -12.22 -14.11
C ASP A 247 -1.07 -12.38 -13.08
N ARG A 248 -1.14 -11.48 -12.09
CA ARG A 248 -2.18 -11.42 -11.06
C ARG A 248 -3.40 -10.60 -11.48
N GLY A 249 -3.24 -9.68 -12.45
CA GLY A 249 -4.33 -8.83 -12.92
C GLY A 249 -4.82 -7.82 -11.87
N LEU A 250 -3.94 -7.38 -10.97
CA LEU A 250 -4.26 -6.33 -10.01
C LEU A 250 -4.44 -5.00 -10.75
N LEU A 251 -5.55 -4.32 -10.48
CA LEU A 251 -5.91 -3.04 -11.09
C LEU A 251 -5.65 -1.87 -10.13
N TRP A 252 -4.58 -1.98 -9.34
CA TRP A 252 -4.17 -0.95 -8.41
C TRP A 252 -3.75 0.31 -9.17
N ASN A 253 -4.23 1.45 -8.71
CA ASN A 253 -4.06 2.72 -9.39
C ASN A 253 -3.94 3.92 -8.44
N GLU A 254 -3.84 3.68 -7.13
CA GLU A 254 -3.65 4.69 -6.09
C GLU A 254 -2.36 5.49 -6.29
N GLN A 255 -1.24 4.84 -6.60
CA GLN A 255 0.04 5.51 -6.83
C GLN A 255 -0.05 6.64 -7.86
N TYR A 256 -0.81 6.42 -8.95
CA TYR A 256 -0.94 7.42 -10.00
C TYR A 256 -1.78 8.62 -9.55
N LEU A 257 -2.73 8.42 -8.63
CA LEU A 257 -3.47 9.49 -7.98
C LEU A 257 -2.60 10.26 -6.99
N LEU A 258 -1.76 9.55 -6.22
CA LEU A 258 -0.77 10.17 -5.35
C LEU A 258 0.19 11.07 -6.15
N GLU A 259 0.72 10.59 -7.27
CA GLU A 259 1.60 11.40 -8.13
C GLU A 259 0.92 12.65 -8.69
N ALA A 260 -0.37 12.54 -9.05
CA ALA A 260 -1.17 13.68 -9.47
C ALA A 260 -1.38 14.70 -8.34
N LEU A 261 -1.67 14.23 -7.11
CA LEU A 261 -1.77 15.06 -5.92
C LEU A 261 -0.45 15.80 -5.64
N LEU A 262 0.68 15.07 -5.66
CA LEU A 262 2.01 15.63 -5.42
C LEU A 262 2.42 16.67 -6.48
N SER A 263 2.05 16.43 -7.74
CA SER A 263 2.26 17.37 -8.83
C SER A 263 1.47 18.68 -8.65
N GLY A 264 0.36 18.64 -7.91
CA GLY A 264 -0.43 19.81 -7.51
C GLY A 264 0.15 20.58 -6.32
N GLY A 265 1.18 20.06 -5.65
CA GLY A 265 1.77 20.65 -4.45
C GLY A 265 1.04 20.25 -3.17
N GLY A 266 1.09 21.11 -2.14
CA GLY A 266 0.40 20.86 -0.86
C GLY A 266 1.08 19.84 0.09
N PHE A 267 2.05 19.07 -0.40
CA PHE A 267 2.84 18.13 0.39
C PHE A 267 4.35 18.27 0.12
N ASP A 268 5.16 18.04 1.15
CA ASP A 268 6.61 17.81 1.06
C ASP A 268 6.86 16.31 0.99
N ILE A 269 7.59 15.83 -0.02
CA ILE A 269 8.01 14.43 -0.08
C ILE A 269 9.17 14.24 0.88
N MET A 270 9.00 13.35 1.86
CA MET A 270 10.00 13.07 2.89
C MET A 270 10.88 11.89 2.52
N LEU A 271 10.30 10.82 1.97
CA LEU A 271 10.99 9.57 1.66
C LEU A 271 10.20 8.70 0.67
N SER A 272 10.86 8.14 -0.33
CA SER A 272 10.37 7.04 -1.17
C SER A 272 11.31 5.84 -0.98
N ALA A 273 10.84 4.81 -0.27
CA ALA A 273 11.69 3.67 0.08
C ALA A 273 12.11 2.88 -1.16
N ASN A 274 11.21 2.70 -2.13
CA ASN A 274 11.52 2.02 -3.38
C ASN A 274 12.56 2.78 -4.22
N TRP A 275 12.45 4.10 -4.26
CA TRP A 275 13.42 4.92 -4.99
C TRP A 275 14.82 4.77 -4.38
N LEU A 276 14.94 4.84 -3.05
CA LEU A 276 16.22 4.68 -2.35
C LEU A 276 16.77 3.27 -2.52
N SER A 277 15.95 2.23 -2.40
CA SER A 277 16.39 0.84 -2.51
C SER A 277 16.97 0.50 -3.89
N ARG A 278 16.56 1.23 -4.94
CA ARG A 278 17.01 1.00 -6.32
C ARG A 278 18.12 1.94 -6.78
N THR A 279 18.31 3.10 -6.12
CA THR A 279 19.29 4.11 -6.55
C THR A 279 20.42 4.37 -5.56
N ARG A 280 20.23 3.94 -4.31
CA ARG A 280 21.16 4.09 -3.18
C ARG A 280 21.19 2.80 -2.36
N THR A 281 21.13 1.65 -3.03
CA THR A 281 21.00 0.33 -2.40
C THR A 281 22.05 0.09 -1.32
N ASP A 282 23.34 0.32 -1.63
CA ASP A 282 24.44 0.08 -0.69
C ASP A 282 24.37 1.02 0.53
N GLU A 283 24.01 2.29 0.31
CA GLU A 283 23.90 3.29 1.37
C GLU A 283 22.68 3.01 2.27
N MET A 284 21.55 2.59 1.69
CA MET A 284 20.37 2.16 2.42
C MET A 284 20.65 0.89 3.23
N ALA A 285 21.35 -0.09 2.64
CA ALA A 285 21.74 -1.33 3.32
C ALA A 285 22.74 -1.08 4.46
N ALA A 286 23.61 -0.09 4.35
CA ALA A 286 24.50 0.29 5.44
C ALA A 286 23.73 0.80 6.68
N ILE A 287 22.56 1.41 6.47
CA ILE A 287 21.71 1.96 7.54
C ILE A 287 20.70 0.94 8.05
N LEU A 288 20.13 0.11 7.18
CA LEU A 288 19.01 -0.79 7.47
C LEU A 288 19.47 -2.27 7.44
N PRO A 289 19.82 -2.88 8.59
CA PRO A 289 20.32 -4.25 8.64
C PRO A 289 19.34 -5.30 8.12
N GLY A 290 18.03 -5.11 8.32
CA GLY A 290 16.99 -5.99 7.80
C GLY A 290 16.99 -6.00 6.29
N PHE A 291 17.00 -4.82 5.66
CA PHE A 291 17.13 -4.66 4.20
C PHE A 291 18.47 -5.21 3.69
N ALA A 292 19.59 -4.98 4.39
CA ALA A 292 20.91 -5.49 4.00
C ALA A 292 20.96 -7.02 3.89
N ASN A 293 20.20 -7.72 4.72
CA ASN A 293 20.09 -9.18 4.69
C ASN A 293 19.12 -9.69 3.61
N HIS A 294 18.37 -8.79 2.95
CA HIS A 294 17.29 -9.09 2.01
C HIS A 294 17.31 -8.08 0.85
N LEU A 295 18.43 -7.98 0.12
CA LEU A 295 18.61 -7.00 -0.96
C LEU A 295 17.68 -7.22 -2.17
N ASP A 296 16.99 -8.36 -2.22
CA ASP A 296 15.92 -8.66 -3.18
C ASP A 296 14.56 -8.08 -2.76
N ALA A 297 14.44 -7.52 -1.55
CA ALA A 297 13.25 -6.81 -1.12
C ALA A 297 13.02 -5.54 -1.95
N GLU A 298 11.77 -5.28 -2.31
CA GLU A 298 11.36 -4.04 -2.99
C GLU A 298 10.44 -3.25 -2.06
N PRO A 299 11.00 -2.50 -1.07
CA PRO A 299 10.20 -1.75 -0.10
C PRO A 299 9.34 -0.70 -0.83
N SER A 300 8.14 -0.45 -0.30
CA SER A 300 7.09 0.34 -0.94
C SER A 300 6.51 1.46 -0.06
N SER A 301 7.20 1.79 1.04
CA SER A 301 6.85 2.92 1.90
C SER A 301 7.07 4.28 1.23
N PHE A 302 6.04 5.12 1.20
CA PHE A 302 6.13 6.51 0.76
C PHE A 302 5.65 7.47 1.83
N TRP A 303 6.48 8.46 2.18
CA TRP A 303 6.24 9.39 3.28
C TRP A 303 6.19 10.82 2.77
N VAL A 304 5.14 11.53 3.18
CA VAL A 304 4.96 12.94 2.87
C VAL A 304 4.51 13.72 4.10
N ARG A 305 4.71 15.04 4.08
CA ARG A 305 4.22 15.96 5.11
C ARG A 305 3.30 16.99 4.51
N LYS A 306 2.14 17.20 5.12
CA LYS A 306 1.20 18.26 4.71
C LYS A 306 1.84 19.64 4.87
N LYS A 307 1.85 20.43 3.79
CA LYS A 307 2.29 21.84 3.81
C LYS A 307 1.24 22.74 4.46
N GLY A 308 1.73 23.82 5.06
CA GLY A 308 0.93 24.98 5.51
C GLY A 308 0.46 25.86 4.38
#